data_AF-A0A8B8DJN5-F1
#
_entry.id   AF-A0A8B8DJN5-F1
#
_cell.length_a   1.000
_cell.length_b   1.000
_cell.length_c   1.000
_cell.angle_alpha   90.00
_cell.angle_beta   90.00
_cell.angle_gamma   90.00
#
_symmetry.space_group_name_H-M   'P 1'
#
loop_
_entity.id
_entity.type
_entity.pdbx_description
1 polymer ?
#
loop_
_entity_poly.entity_id
_entity_poly.type
_entity_poly.pdbx_seq_one_letter_code
_entity_poly.pdbx_strand_id
1 'polypeptide(L)'
;MGNFDSRNLTFPRPIFIQLKDKHYKDTVMKHVQVLRDNKSNIRVLQQLLEKVREKRKQLYDIQQKYADRNIKTRIKGDQLVFTRSNSVYRDKPGSRPIADEVINGDELKTVISTGKSVKENGNRFIGQATTAIS
;
A
#
# COMPACT_ATOMS: atom_id res chain seq x y z
N MET A 1 -35.31 -4.58 -32.87
CA MET A 1 -34.02 -3.87 -33.00
C MET A 1 -33.91 -2.89 -31.83
N GLY A 2 -32.87 -3.01 -31.00
CA GLY A 2 -32.75 -2.25 -29.75
C GLY A 2 -32.50 -0.77 -30.00
N ASN A 3 -33.23 0.07 -29.28
CA ASN A 3 -33.16 1.52 -29.36
C ASN A 3 -31.76 1.99 -28.87
N PHE A 4 -30.98 2.62 -29.74
CA PHE A 4 -29.65 3.12 -29.37
C PHE A 4 -29.80 4.47 -28.68
N ASP A 5 -29.59 4.50 -27.35
CA ASP A 5 -29.54 5.73 -26.56
C ASP A 5 -28.52 6.72 -27.17
N SER A 6 -29.03 7.81 -27.72
CA SER A 6 -28.28 8.89 -28.37
C SER A 6 -27.37 9.69 -27.42
N ARG A 7 -27.44 9.42 -26.10
CA ARG A 7 -26.61 10.03 -25.05
C ARG A 7 -25.19 9.45 -24.95
N ASN A 8 -24.91 8.34 -25.64
CA ASN A 8 -23.62 7.62 -25.55
C ASN A 8 -22.65 7.87 -26.73
N LEU A 9 -22.94 8.82 -27.63
CA LEU A 9 -22.12 9.06 -28.84
C LEU A 9 -20.85 9.90 -28.62
N THR A 10 -20.61 10.41 -27.41
CA THR A 10 -19.46 11.30 -27.13
C THR A 10 -18.13 10.56 -27.07
N PHE A 11 -18.13 9.24 -26.83
CA PHE A 11 -16.91 8.42 -26.76
C PHE A 11 -17.10 7.08 -27.49
N PRO A 12 -16.11 6.63 -28.26
CA PRO A 12 -16.16 5.32 -28.89
C PRO A 12 -16.21 4.21 -27.83
N ARG A 13 -16.96 3.15 -28.11
CA ARG A 13 -17.03 1.98 -27.22
C ARG A 13 -15.64 1.32 -27.10
N PRO A 14 -15.26 0.81 -25.93
CA PRO A 14 -14.02 0.08 -25.77
C PRO A 14 -14.05 -1.24 -26.54
N ILE A 15 -12.90 -1.62 -27.12
CA ILE A 15 -12.71 -2.89 -27.83
C ILE A 15 -12.04 -3.88 -26.88
N PHE A 16 -12.63 -5.08 -26.75
CA PHE A 16 -12.05 -6.18 -25.98
C PHE A 16 -11.45 -7.21 -26.92
N ILE A 17 -10.20 -7.60 -26.65
CA ILE A 17 -9.44 -8.54 -27.47
C ILE A 17 -9.03 -9.71 -26.58
N GLN A 18 -9.46 -10.92 -26.95
CA GLN A 18 -9.00 -12.15 -26.34
C GLN A 18 -7.82 -12.69 -27.15
N LEU A 19 -6.67 -12.82 -26.49
CA LEU A 19 -5.47 -13.40 -27.09
C LEU A 19 -5.43 -14.90 -26.79
N LYS A 20 -4.88 -15.68 -27.73
CA LYS A 20 -4.76 -17.13 -27.61
C LYS A 20 -3.89 -17.51 -26.40
N ASP A 21 -2.71 -16.91 -26.31
CA ASP A 21 -1.73 -17.20 -25.26
C ASP A 21 -1.41 -15.99 -24.41
N LYS A 22 -1.10 -16.24 -23.13
CA LYS A 22 -0.65 -15.20 -22.19
C LYS A 22 0.64 -14.53 -22.65
N HIS A 23 1.55 -15.26 -23.31
CA HIS A 23 2.81 -14.70 -23.80
C HIS A 23 2.61 -13.54 -24.79
N TYR A 24 1.63 -13.65 -25.70
CA TYR A 24 1.30 -12.56 -26.61
C TYR A 24 0.75 -11.36 -25.85
N LYS A 25 -0.11 -11.61 -24.85
CA LYS A 25 -0.63 -10.55 -23.98
C LYS A 25 0.49 -9.80 -23.28
N ASP A 26 1.42 -10.52 -22.67
CA ASP A 26 2.55 -9.92 -21.95
C ASP A 26 3.47 -9.14 -22.90
N THR A 27 3.66 -9.64 -24.13
CA THR A 27 4.44 -8.95 -25.18
C THR A 27 3.78 -7.65 -25.62
N VAL A 28 2.47 -7.65 -25.87
CA VAL A 28 1.70 -6.44 -26.18
C VAL A 28 1.80 -5.45 -25.02
N MET A 29 1.54 -5.89 -23.79
CA MET A 29 1.54 -5.01 -22.62
C MET A 29 2.92 -4.39 -22.33
N LYS A 30 4.03 -5.04 -22.70
CA LYS A 30 5.37 -4.43 -22.64
C LYS A 30 5.51 -3.24 -23.58
N HIS A 31 5.00 -3.36 -24.81
CA HIS A 31 5.07 -2.30 -25.82
C HIS A 31 4.07 -1.15 -25.57
N VAL A 32 3.04 -1.38 -24.75
CA VAL A 32 2.10 -0.31 -24.36
C VAL A 32 2.82 0.84 -23.64
N GLN A 33 3.91 0.58 -22.91
CA GLN A 33 4.67 1.66 -22.28
C GLN A 33 5.25 2.60 -23.33
N VAL A 34 5.81 2.06 -24.42
CA VAL A 34 6.37 2.85 -25.54
C VAL A 34 5.28 3.72 -26.18
N LEU A 35 4.06 3.20 -26.35
CA LEU A 35 2.93 3.97 -26.87
C LEU A 35 2.54 5.15 -25.96
N ARG A 36 2.65 4.98 -24.63
CA ARG A 36 2.40 6.05 -23.66
C ARG A 36 3.47 7.13 -23.74
N ASP A 37 4.73 6.73 -23.83
CA ASP A 37 5.87 7.64 -23.92
C ASP A 37 5.80 8.47 -25.22
N ASN A 38 5.36 7.84 -26.31
CA ASN A 38 5.11 8.48 -27.61
C ASN A 38 3.81 9.30 -27.68
N LYS A 39 3.07 9.45 -26.55
CA LYS A 39 1.81 10.20 -26.46
C LYS A 39 0.76 9.81 -27.50
N SER A 40 0.60 8.51 -27.78
CA SER A 40 -0.42 8.03 -28.73
C SER A 40 -1.84 8.37 -28.25
N ASN A 41 -2.75 8.66 -29.18
CA ASN A 41 -4.15 9.00 -28.87
C ASN A 41 -4.99 7.81 -28.38
N ILE A 42 -4.45 6.58 -28.39
CA ILE A 42 -5.14 5.36 -28.00
C ILE A 42 -4.61 4.88 -26.66
N ARG A 43 -5.50 4.40 -25.79
CA ARG A 43 -5.15 3.79 -24.51
C ARG A 43 -5.40 2.30 -24.55
N VAL A 44 -4.33 1.52 -24.38
CA VAL A 44 -4.39 0.07 -24.21
C VAL A 44 -4.25 -0.26 -22.73
N LEU A 45 -5.17 -1.07 -22.22
CA LEU A 45 -5.24 -1.47 -20.83
C LEU A 45 -5.52 -2.97 -20.72
N GLN A 46 -4.92 -3.61 -19.72
CA GLN A 46 -5.28 -4.98 -19.39
C GLN A 46 -6.67 -4.99 -18.73
N GLN A 47 -7.56 -5.84 -19.24
CA GLN A 47 -8.79 -6.18 -18.54
C GLN A 47 -8.45 -6.98 -17.28
N LEU A 48 -8.93 -6.49 -16.14
CA LEU A 48 -8.79 -7.10 -14.81
C LEU A 48 -10.18 -7.43 -14.29
N LEU A 49 -10.26 -8.44 -13.42
CA LEU A 49 -11.47 -8.74 -12.68
C LEU A 49 -11.87 -7.51 -11.84
N GLU A 50 -13.17 -7.26 -11.73
CA GLU A 50 -13.72 -6.07 -11.07
C GLU A 50 -13.22 -5.92 -9.63
N LYS A 51 -13.20 -7.02 -8.86
CA LYS A 51 -12.63 -7.07 -7.50
C LYS A 51 -11.17 -6.60 -7.43
N VAL A 52 -10.35 -6.95 -8.42
CA VAL A 52 -8.93 -6.55 -8.48
C VAL A 52 -8.82 -5.09 -8.90
N ARG A 53 -9.69 -4.64 -9.80
CA ARG A 53 -9.75 -3.24 -10.26
C ARG A 53 -10.10 -2.29 -9.11
N GLU A 54 -11.08 -2.63 -8.29
CA GLU A 54 -11.48 -1.84 -7.13
C GLU A 54 -10.36 -1.70 -6.11
N LYS A 55 -9.71 -2.82 -5.73
CA LYS A 55 -8.54 -2.81 -4.84
C LYS A 55 -7.43 -1.91 -5.37
N ARG A 56 -7.12 -2.00 -6.66
CA ARG A 56 -6.10 -1.13 -7.27
C ARG A 56 -6.49 0.34 -7.26
N LYS A 57 -7.77 0.67 -7.46
CA LYS A 57 -8.26 2.05 -7.36
C LYS A 57 -8.01 2.61 -5.96
N GLN A 58 -8.34 1.85 -4.92
CA GLN A 58 -8.05 2.23 -3.53
C GLN A 58 -6.54 2.45 -3.30
N LEU A 59 -5.68 1.58 -3.82
CA LEU A 59 -4.23 1.75 -3.72
C LEU A 59 -3.73 3.01 -4.44
N TYR A 60 -4.32 3.38 -5.59
CA TYR A 60 -4.00 4.63 -6.27
C TYR A 60 -4.40 5.85 -5.45
N ASP A 61 -5.58 5.83 -4.83
CA ASP A 61 -6.03 6.92 -3.96
C ASP A 61 -5.08 7.10 -2.77
N ILE A 62 -4.62 5.99 -2.17
CA ILE A 62 -3.64 6.00 -1.07
C ILE A 62 -2.28 6.49 -1.58
N GLN A 63 -1.83 6.00 -2.74
CA GLN A 63 -0.58 6.44 -3.36
C GLN A 63 -0.56 7.95 -3.60
N GLN A 64 -1.68 8.53 -4.07
CA GLN A 64 -1.81 9.97 -4.28
C GLN A 64 -1.64 10.75 -2.98
N LYS A 65 -2.30 10.32 -1.88
CA LYS A 65 -2.13 10.93 -0.54
C LYS A 65 -0.68 10.95 -0.05
N TYR A 66 0.09 9.91 -0.38
CA TYR A 66 1.51 9.85 -0.03
C TYR A 66 2.39 10.66 -1.00
N ALA A 67 2.00 10.74 -2.28
CA ALA A 67 2.67 11.57 -3.27
C ALA A 67 2.57 13.05 -2.91
N ASP A 68 1.41 13.51 -2.42
CA ASP A 68 1.21 14.89 -1.92
C ASP A 68 2.15 15.22 -0.74
N ARG A 69 2.58 14.20 0.01
CA ARG A 69 3.55 14.29 1.11
C ARG A 69 5.01 14.08 0.66
N ASN A 70 5.26 14.05 -0.65
CA ASN A 70 6.56 13.77 -1.25
C ASN A 70 7.15 12.38 -0.90
N ILE A 71 6.30 11.41 -0.56
CA ILE A 71 6.70 10.03 -0.26
C ILE A 71 6.58 9.19 -1.53
N LYS A 72 7.73 8.71 -2.03
CA LYS A 72 7.79 7.85 -3.21
C LYS A 72 7.31 6.42 -2.87
N THR A 73 6.31 5.96 -3.61
CA THR A 73 5.70 4.63 -3.48
C THR A 73 5.51 3.97 -4.85
N ARG A 74 5.43 2.64 -4.87
CA ARG A 74 5.24 1.83 -6.08
C ARG A 74 4.23 0.72 -5.81
N ILE A 75 3.27 0.56 -6.71
CA ILE A 75 2.33 -0.57 -6.66
C ILE A 75 3.00 -1.81 -7.28
N LYS A 76 3.04 -2.92 -6.52
CA LYS A 76 3.46 -4.25 -6.99
C LYS A 76 2.33 -5.24 -6.75
N GLY A 77 1.69 -5.71 -7.82
CA GLY A 77 0.55 -6.63 -7.72
C GLY A 77 -0.65 -5.96 -7.03
N ASP A 78 -0.94 -6.42 -5.81
CA ASP A 78 -2.03 -5.97 -4.94
C ASP A 78 -1.53 -5.21 -3.70
N GLN A 79 -0.25 -4.83 -3.68
CA GLN A 79 0.39 -4.16 -2.56
C GLN A 79 0.99 -2.82 -2.99
N LEU A 80 0.94 -1.83 -2.10
CA LEU A 80 1.66 -0.57 -2.23
C LEU A 80 2.97 -0.66 -1.42
N VAL A 81 4.10 -0.39 -2.06
CA VAL A 81 5.44 -0.53 -1.47
C VAL A 81 6.13 0.84 -1.41
N PHE A 82 6.70 1.20 -0.27
CA PHE A 82 7.49 2.42 -0.11
C PHE A 82 8.88 2.23 -0.69
N THR A 83 9.34 3.12 -1.57
CA THR A 83 10.62 2.91 -2.28
C THR A 83 11.84 3.18 -1.41
N ARG A 84 11.71 3.95 -0.33
CA ARG A 84 12.83 4.28 0.57
C ARG A 84 13.14 3.16 1.55
N SER A 85 12.11 2.55 2.14
CA SER A 85 12.20 1.53 3.18
C SER A 85 11.92 0.11 2.67
N ASN A 86 11.50 -0.05 1.42
CA ASN A 86 10.92 -1.30 0.87
C ASN A 86 9.77 -1.87 1.72
N SER A 87 9.19 -1.09 2.63
CA SER A 87 8.08 -1.53 3.47
C SER A 87 6.79 -1.59 2.67
N VAL A 88 5.92 -2.53 3.04
CA VAL A 88 4.61 -2.71 2.41
C VAL A 88 3.58 -1.92 3.22
N TYR A 89 2.79 -1.10 2.53
CA TYR A 89 1.63 -0.46 3.13
C TYR A 89 0.66 -1.53 3.61
N ARG A 90 0.28 -1.42 4.88
CA ARG A 90 -0.81 -2.16 5.48
C ARG A 90 -1.84 -1.12 5.91
N ASP A 91 -3.10 -1.36 5.61
CA ASP A 91 -4.16 -0.61 6.27
C ASP A 91 -3.95 -0.75 7.77
N LYS A 92 -3.97 0.39 8.47
CA LYS A 92 -3.70 0.45 9.91
C LYS A 92 -4.49 -0.68 10.58
N PRO A 93 -3.83 -1.73 11.11
CA PRO A 93 -4.54 -2.70 11.93
C PRO A 93 -5.11 -1.90 13.09
N GLY A 94 -6.42 -1.97 13.29
CA GLY A 94 -7.08 -1.12 14.28
C GLY A 94 -6.37 -1.20 15.63
N SER A 95 -6.00 -0.04 16.19
CA SER A 95 -5.56 0.23 17.59
C SER A 95 -4.45 -0.63 18.23
N ARG A 96 -4.06 -1.78 17.69
CA ARG A 96 -3.09 -2.68 18.31
C ARG A 96 -1.80 -2.72 17.49
N PRO A 97 -0.72 -2.10 17.97
CA PRO A 97 0.60 -2.33 17.41
C PRO A 97 1.01 -3.79 17.65
N ILE A 98 1.51 -4.45 16.59
CA ILE A 98 2.17 -5.75 16.67
C ILE A 98 3.63 -5.48 17.06
N ALA A 99 4.17 -6.29 17.98
CA ALA A 99 5.44 -6.07 18.67
C ALA A 99 6.69 -5.98 17.77
N ASP A 100 6.58 -6.26 16.47
CA ASP A 100 7.71 -6.26 15.53
C ASP A 100 8.15 -4.86 15.06
N GLU A 101 7.42 -3.78 15.41
CA GLU A 101 7.79 -2.40 15.04
C GLU A 101 8.62 -1.65 16.11
N VAL A 102 8.99 -2.29 17.23
CA VAL A 102 9.77 -1.67 18.32
C VAL A 102 11.19 -2.22 18.41
N ILE A 103 11.91 -2.33 17.29
CA ILE A 103 13.39 -2.45 17.33
C ILE A 103 13.98 -1.69 16.14
N ASN A 104 13.85 -0.37 16.13
CA ASN A 104 14.84 0.48 15.47
C ASN A 104 15.92 0.76 16.53
N GLY A 105 17.11 0.23 16.28
CA GLY A 105 18.22 0.18 17.23
C GLY A 105 18.83 1.54 17.52
N ASP A 106 18.28 2.22 18.52
CA ASP A 106 19.06 3.04 19.43
C ASP A 106 19.07 2.33 20.79
N GLU A 107 20.24 1.89 21.24
CA GLU A 107 20.44 1.35 22.59
C GLU A 107 20.23 2.48 23.60
N LEU A 108 18.98 2.74 23.96
CA LEU A 108 18.67 3.57 25.12
C LEU A 108 19.13 2.81 26.36
N LYS A 109 20.27 3.22 26.93
CA LYS A 109 20.71 2.81 28.26
C LYS A 109 19.71 3.32 29.29
N THR A 110 18.60 2.60 29.46
CA THR A 110 17.61 2.91 30.48
C THR A 110 18.16 2.42 31.82
N VAL A 111 18.48 3.36 32.70
CA VAL A 111 18.84 3.04 34.09
C VAL A 111 17.54 2.82 34.85
N ILE A 112 17.22 1.55 35.11
CA ILE A 112 16.06 1.17 35.92
C ILE A 112 16.44 1.42 37.38
N SER A 113 15.82 2.42 38.00
CA SER A 113 16.00 2.67 39.44
C SER A 113 14.89 1.95 40.21
N THR A 114 15.27 0.91 40.94
CA THR A 114 14.35 0.14 41.77
C THR A 114 13.99 0.93 43.02
N GLY A 115 12.72 1.27 43.16
CA GLY A 115 12.17 1.97 44.32
C GLY A 115 11.97 1.03 45.53
N LYS A 116 11.46 1.61 46.63
CA LYS A 116 11.20 0.88 47.88
C LYS A 116 10.22 -0.27 47.63
N SER A 117 10.56 -1.46 48.14
CA SER A 117 9.67 -2.62 48.10
C SER A 117 8.82 -2.69 49.38
N VAL A 118 7.51 -2.85 49.23
CA VAL A 118 6.57 -3.06 50.34
C VAL A 118 6.02 -4.48 50.27
N LYS A 119 5.94 -5.16 51.41
CA LYS A 119 5.27 -6.46 51.52
C LYS A 119 4.00 -6.30 52.34
N GLU A 120 2.87 -6.71 51.79
CA GLU A 120 1.57 -6.68 52.46
C GLU A 120 0.83 -7.99 52.16
N ASN A 121 0.32 -8.66 53.21
CA ASN A 121 -0.47 -9.89 53.13
C ASN A 121 0.13 -10.99 52.21
N GLY A 122 1.45 -11.21 52.33
CA GLY A 122 2.17 -12.22 51.54
C GLY A 122 2.54 -11.78 50.12
N ASN A 123 2.03 -10.65 49.65
CA ASN A 123 2.36 -10.08 48.34
C ASN A 123 3.51 -9.09 48.46
N ARG A 124 4.43 -9.12 47.48
CA ARG A 124 5.56 -8.18 47.38
C ARG A 124 5.33 -7.22 46.24
N PHE A 125 5.24 -5.94 46.55
CA PHE A 125 5.14 -4.85 45.58
C PHE A 125 6.48 -4.12 45.49
N ILE A 126 6.93 -3.85 44.26
CA ILE A 126 8.17 -3.14 43.98
C ILE A 126 7.85 -2.04 42.97
N GLY A 127 8.00 -0.77 43.37
CA GLY A 127 7.92 0.33 42.42
C GLY A 127 9.20 0.38 41.59
N GLN A 128 9.07 0.43 40.26
CA GLN A 128 10.19 0.68 39.36
C GLN A 128 9.96 2.00 38.63
N ALA A 129 10.96 2.87 38.61
CA ALA A 129 10.95 4.10 37.84
C ALA A 129 12.01 4.02 36.75
N THR A 130 11.62 4.40 35.54
CA THR A 130 12.51 4.46 34.38
C THR A 130 12.76 5.92 34.06
N THR A 131 14.02 6.34 34.14
CA THR A 131 14.43 7.68 33.70
C THR A 131 15.18 7.53 32.39
N ALA A 132 14.68 8.16 31.33
CA ALA A 132 15.40 8.25 30.07
C ALA A 132 16.52 9.28 30.24
N ILE A 133 17.77 8.86 30.04
CA ILE A 133 18.91 9.79 29.98
C ILE A 133 19.01 10.19 28.51
N SER A 134 18.76 11.47 28.22
CA SER A 134 18.91 12.09 26.91
C SER A 134 20.37 12.24 26.51
#